data_AF-A0A1B6NY33-F1
#
_entry.id   AF-A0A1B6NY33-F1
#
_cell.length_a   1.000
_cell.length_b   1.000
_cell.length_c   1.000
_cell.angle_alpha   90.00
_cell.angle_beta   90.00
_cell.angle_gamma   90.00
#
_symmetry.space_group_name_H-M   'P 1'
#
loop_
_entity.id
_entity.type
_entity.pdbx_description
1 polymer ?
#
loop_
_entity_poly.entity_id
_entity_poly.type
_entity_poly.pdbx_seq_one_letter_code
_entity_poly.pdbx_strand_id
1 'polypeptide(L)'
;LAPENTSCDVIRDLVNQGVIVALGHSNAPFEVVERAIEAGATGFTHLYNAMSPFTSREPGMVGAALLSNNTCGIIVDHQHLHPKAVEACL
;
A
#
# COMPACT_ATOMS: atom_id res chain seq x y z
N LEU A 1 -4.92 -1.47 6.87
CA LEU A 1 -4.08 -1.83 8.02
C LEU A 1 -2.63 -1.44 7.73
N ALA A 2 -1.84 -1.21 8.79
CA ALA A 2 -0.41 -0.95 8.66
C ALA A 2 0.37 -2.26 8.81
N PRO A 3 1.06 -2.77 7.78
CA PRO A 3 1.67 -4.10 7.79
C PRO A 3 2.80 -4.26 8.81
N GLU A 4 3.47 -3.18 9.23
CA GLU A 4 4.47 -3.20 10.30
C GLU A 4 3.87 -3.38 11.71
N ASN A 5 2.55 -3.16 11.87
CA ASN A 5 1.83 -3.26 13.13
C ASN A 5 0.90 -4.48 13.19
N THR A 6 1.01 -5.42 12.24
CA THR A 6 0.13 -6.59 12.14
C THR A 6 0.93 -7.79 11.64
N SER A 7 0.71 -8.97 12.21
CA SER A 7 1.38 -10.18 11.71
C SER A 7 0.76 -10.66 10.40
N CYS A 8 1.54 -11.34 9.57
CA CYS A 8 1.04 -11.97 8.36
C CYS A 8 -0.06 -13.01 8.63
N ASP A 9 -0.05 -13.67 9.79
CA ASP A 9 -1.09 -14.64 10.17
C ASP A 9 -2.45 -13.96 10.35
N VAL A 10 -2.50 -12.77 10.96
CA VAL A 10 -3.75 -12.00 11.06
C VAL A 10 -4.26 -11.60 9.68
N ILE A 11 -3.38 -11.23 8.75
CA ILE A 11 -3.77 -10.93 7.37
C ILE A 11 -4.39 -12.17 6.71
N ARG A 12 -3.73 -13.33 6.81
CA ARG A 12 -4.24 -14.60 6.26
C ARG A 12 -5.59 -14.96 6.86
N ASP A 13 -5.76 -14.82 8.16
CA ASP A 13 -7.01 -15.12 8.85
C ASP A 13 -8.17 -14.23 8.38
N LEU A 14 -7.92 -12.93 8.16
CA LEU A 14 -8.92 -12.00 7.62
C LEU A 14 -9.28 -12.36 6.18
N VAL A 15 -8.28 -12.65 5.34
CA VAL A 15 -8.47 -13.03 3.94
C VAL A 15 -9.23 -14.35 3.82
N ASN A 16 -8.92 -15.34 4.66
CA ASN A 16 -9.64 -16.62 4.72
C ASN A 16 -11.11 -16.47 5.13
N GLN A 17 -11.46 -15.38 5.83
CA GLN A 17 -12.84 -15.02 6.17
C GLN A 17 -13.52 -14.18 5.07
N GLY A 18 -12.87 -13.96 3.93
CA GLY A 18 -13.41 -13.18 2.81
C GLY A 18 -13.28 -11.67 2.97
N VAL A 19 -12.49 -11.18 3.94
CA VAL A 19 -12.25 -9.74 4.13
C VAL A 19 -11.22 -9.25 3.11
N ILE A 20 -11.51 -8.14 2.44
CA ILE A 20 -10.53 -7.43 1.61
C ILE A 20 -9.60 -6.65 2.53
N VAL A 21 -8.33 -7.02 2.53
CA VAL A 21 -7.30 -6.32 3.29
C VAL A 21 -6.64 -5.26 2.41
N ALA A 22 -6.88 -4.00 2.74
CA ALA A 22 -6.20 -2.85 2.13
C ALA A 22 -5.12 -2.28 3.07
N LEU A 23 -3.93 -2.01 2.54
CA LEU A 23 -2.77 -1.49 3.25
C LEU A 23 -2.73 0.05 3.20
N GLY A 24 -2.35 0.71 4.29
CA GLY A 24 -2.27 2.18 4.36
C GLY A 24 -2.01 2.67 5.77
N HIS A 25 -1.79 3.98 5.92
CA HIS A 25 -1.36 4.60 7.19
C HIS A 25 -0.14 3.89 7.79
N SER A 26 0.89 3.73 6.97
CA SER A 26 2.04 2.88 7.25
C SER A 26 3.33 3.56 6.84
N ASN A 27 4.36 3.40 7.67
CA ASN A 27 5.72 3.79 7.37
C ASN A 27 6.60 2.55 7.08
N ALA A 28 6.01 1.44 6.66
CA ALA A 28 6.70 0.18 6.46
C ALA A 28 7.75 0.26 5.33
N PRO A 29 8.91 -0.43 5.47
CA PRO A 29 9.82 -0.67 4.37
C PRO A 29 9.19 -1.65 3.36
N PHE A 30 9.67 -1.61 2.12
CA PHE A 30 9.11 -2.36 0.99
C PHE A 30 8.91 -3.87 1.29
N GLU A 31 9.89 -4.51 1.91
CA GLU A 31 9.90 -5.95 2.20
C GLU A 31 8.86 -6.35 3.27
N VAL A 32 8.43 -5.40 4.12
CA VAL A 32 7.31 -5.62 5.05
C VAL A 32 5.99 -5.60 4.29
N VAL A 33 5.86 -4.71 3.31
CA VAL A 33 4.67 -4.61 2.45
C VAL A 33 4.52 -5.84 1.56
N GLU A 34 5.62 -6.29 0.95
CA GLU A 34 5.59 -7.50 0.11
C GLU A 34 5.10 -8.72 0.88
N ARG A 35 5.61 -8.94 2.10
CA ARG A 35 5.13 -10.04 2.95
C ARG A 35 3.64 -9.93 3.28
N ALA A 36 3.11 -8.71 3.44
CA ALA A 36 1.69 -8.49 3.65
C ALA A 36 0.86 -8.80 2.39
N ILE A 37 1.38 -8.48 1.20
CA ILE A 37 0.77 -8.86 -0.09
C ILE A 37 0.79 -10.37 -0.26
N GLU A 38 1.93 -11.04 0.00
CA GLU A 38 2.05 -12.50 -0.01
C GLU A 38 1.11 -13.19 0.98
N ALA A 39 0.79 -12.52 2.10
CA ALA A 39 -0.19 -12.98 3.07
C ALA A 39 -1.64 -12.81 2.61
N GLY A 40 -1.89 -12.14 1.48
CA GLY A 40 -3.19 -12.02 0.84
C GLY A 40 -3.78 -10.61 0.83
N ALA A 41 -3.04 -9.57 1.23
CA ALA A 41 -3.50 -8.20 1.07
C ALA A 41 -3.56 -7.82 -0.42
N THR A 42 -4.70 -7.30 -0.87
CA THR A 42 -4.99 -7.04 -2.29
C THR A 42 -5.33 -5.58 -2.60
N GLY A 43 -5.25 -4.71 -1.59
CA GLY A 43 -5.58 -3.30 -1.73
C GLY A 43 -4.56 -2.35 -1.13
N PHE A 44 -4.55 -1.12 -1.61
CA PHE A 44 -3.90 0.03 -0.99
C PHE A 44 -4.91 1.17 -0.83
N THR A 45 -4.95 1.78 0.35
CA THR A 45 -5.80 2.93 0.63
C THR A 45 -5.06 4.21 0.28
N HIS A 46 -5.69 5.12 -0.49
CA HIS A 46 -5.24 6.49 -0.79
C HIS A 46 -3.73 6.68 -1.11
N LEU A 47 -3.24 5.95 -2.12
CA LEU A 47 -1.86 5.98 -2.63
C LEU A 47 -1.14 7.33 -2.47
N TYR A 48 0.11 7.28 -2.02
CA TYR A 48 0.98 8.40 -1.57
C TYR A 48 0.66 8.97 -0.18
N ASN A 49 -0.60 8.99 0.25
CA ASN A 49 -0.99 9.66 1.49
C ASN A 49 -0.73 8.77 2.71
N ALA A 50 -0.06 9.31 3.73
CA ALA A 50 0.29 8.57 4.95
C ALA A 50 0.98 7.21 4.66
N MET A 51 1.93 7.23 3.73
CA MET A 51 2.75 6.10 3.29
C MET A 51 4.23 6.46 3.37
N SER A 52 5.10 5.49 3.64
CA SER A 52 6.55 5.67 3.41
C SER A 52 6.81 5.96 1.92
N PRO A 53 7.66 6.97 1.61
CA PRO A 53 7.82 7.49 0.25
C PRO A 53 8.64 6.56 -0.64
N PHE A 54 8.50 6.73 -1.96
CA PHE A 54 9.36 6.10 -2.95
C PHE A 54 10.64 6.94 -3.14
N THR A 55 11.78 6.40 -2.74
CA THR A 55 13.10 7.00 -2.93
C THR A 55 14.02 6.10 -3.79
N SER A 56 15.21 6.60 -4.16
CA SER A 56 16.15 5.87 -5.01
C SER A 56 16.70 4.57 -4.40
N ARG A 57 16.72 4.45 -3.07
CA ARG A 57 17.24 3.26 -2.36
C ARG A 57 16.17 2.50 -1.59
N GLU A 58 15.12 3.18 -1.17
CA GLU A 58 14.04 2.60 -0.37
C GLU A 58 12.71 2.89 -1.05
N PRO A 59 12.11 1.88 -1.71
CA PRO A 59 10.82 2.06 -2.40
C PRO A 59 9.63 2.30 -1.47
N GLY A 60 9.68 1.74 -0.26
CA GLY A 60 8.63 1.91 0.75
C GLY A 60 7.25 1.41 0.32
N MET A 61 6.21 1.91 0.99
CA MET A 61 4.80 1.62 0.72
C MET A 61 4.37 2.12 -0.66
N VAL A 62 4.81 3.32 -1.05
CA VAL A 62 4.47 3.89 -2.36
C VAL A 62 5.05 3.05 -3.49
N GLY A 63 6.32 2.64 -3.39
CA GLY A 63 6.97 1.77 -4.37
C GLY A 63 6.29 0.39 -4.44
N ALA A 64 5.97 -0.21 -3.29
CA ALA A 64 5.25 -1.48 -3.23
C ALA A 64 3.88 -1.40 -3.92
N ALA A 65 3.13 -0.32 -3.69
CA ALA A 65 1.84 -0.11 -4.33
C ALA A 65 1.99 0.03 -5.86
N LEU A 66 2.89 0.91 -6.33
CA LEU A 66 3.12 1.18 -7.76
C LEU A 66 3.65 -0.02 -8.54
N LEU A 67 4.45 -0.89 -7.89
CA LEU A 67 5.04 -2.07 -8.53
C LEU A 67 4.15 -3.31 -8.44
N SER A 68 3.05 -3.25 -7.68
CA SER A 68 2.10 -4.36 -7.54
C SER A 68 0.99 -4.31 -8.58
N ASN A 69 0.36 -5.45 -8.85
CA ASN A 69 -0.88 -5.52 -9.63
C ASN A 69 -2.14 -5.37 -8.74
N ASN A 70 -1.99 -4.88 -7.51
CA ASN A 70 -3.08 -4.74 -6.55
C ASN A 70 -3.89 -3.46 -6.76
N THR A 71 -5.11 -3.44 -6.26
CA THR A 71 -5.99 -2.27 -6.40
C THR A 71 -5.50 -1.13 -5.50
N CYS A 72 -5.37 0.07 -6.05
CA CYS A 72 -4.98 1.27 -5.30
C CYS A 72 -6.09 2.32 -5.35
N GLY A 73 -6.57 2.76 -4.19
CA GLY A 73 -7.40 3.97 -4.11
C GLY A 73 -6.54 5.22 -4.26
N ILE A 74 -7.02 6.22 -5.00
CA ILE A 74 -6.32 7.51 -5.22
C ILE A 74 -7.31 8.65 -4.98
N ILE A 75 -6.84 9.77 -4.40
CA ILE A 75 -7.62 11.00 -4.22
C ILE A 75 -7.22 12.00 -5.32
N VAL A 76 -8.14 12.34 -6.23
CA VAL A 76 -7.86 13.15 -7.43
C VAL A 76 -8.47 14.56 -7.28
N ASP A 77 -8.12 15.27 -6.21
CA ASP A 77 -8.59 16.65 -5.95
C ASP A 77 -7.50 17.72 -6.20
N HIS A 78 -6.30 17.28 -6.58
CA HIS A 78 -5.10 18.10 -6.78
C HIS A 78 -4.57 18.85 -5.54
N GLN A 79 -5.12 18.56 -4.36
CA GLN A 79 -4.63 19.07 -3.06
C GLN A 79 -3.85 17.98 -2.31
N HIS A 80 -4.36 16.75 -2.33
CA HIS A 80 -3.69 15.60 -1.75
C HIS A 80 -2.52 15.12 -2.61
N LEU A 81 -2.68 15.19 -3.94
CA LEU A 81 -1.67 14.79 -4.91
C LEU A 81 -1.42 15.92 -5.91
N HIS A 82 -0.16 16.18 -6.21
CA HIS A 82 0.19 17.02 -7.35
C HIS A 82 -0.34 16.39 -8.66
N PRO A 83 -0.85 17.16 -9.64
CA PRO A 83 -1.38 16.60 -10.89
C PRO A 83 -0.44 15.63 -11.61
N LYS A 84 0.87 15.91 -11.61
CA LYS A 84 1.90 15.01 -12.18
C LYS A 84 2.12 13.71 -11.42
N ALA A 85 1.80 13.66 -10.12
CA ALA A 85 1.84 12.41 -9.37
C ALA A 85 0.65 11.52 -9.75
N VAL A 86 -0.52 12.11 -10.01
CA VAL A 86 -1.69 11.37 -10.54
C VAL A 86 -1.38 10.78 -11.91
N GLU A 87 -0.78 11.57 -12.82
CA GLU A 87 -0.38 11.09 -14.16
C GLU A 87 0.63 9.94 -14.08
N ALA A 88 1.52 9.91 -13.09
CA ALA A 88 2.56 8.90 -12.97
C ALA A 88 2.06 7.53 -12.47
N CYS A 89 0.85 7.45 -11.90
CA CYS A 89 0.30 6.23 -11.30
C CYS A 89 -0.97 5.70 -11.99
N LEU A 90 -1.30 6.24 -13.17
CA LEU A 90 -2.36 5.79 -14.07
C LEU A 90 -1.74 5.10 -15.30
#